data_AF-A0A5J4U520-F1
#
_entry.id   AF-A0A5J4U520-F1
#
_cell.length_a   1.000
_cell.length_b   1.000
_cell.length_c   1.000
_cell.angle_alpha   90.00
_cell.angle_beta   90.00
_cell.angle_gamma   90.00
#
_symmetry.space_group_name_H-M   'P 1'
#
loop_
_entity.id
_entity.type
_entity.pdbx_description
1 polymer ?
#
loop_
_entity_poly.entity_id
_entity_poly.type
_entity_poly.pdbx_seq_one_letter_code
_entity_poly.pdbx_strand_id
1 'polypeptide(L)'
;MRGLIHLGLKSEILRLEQCLISNIGIEDKGSAILMNDGLNSKLELMNGVILEAIYTSLRITIQIIASSNCSIEVELVIFKEFVSDVSLNRKGEAIQVNMTQFELKLSVKRFLFIGNDAESYTNFYIAYRNQQQRVSYESLIGCRAVTGITDEQDISFCFEIINETDQYINE
;
A
#
# COMPACT_ATOMS: atom_id res chain seq x y z
N MET A 1 -7.45 -13.55 5.03
CA MET A 1 -7.75 -12.13 5.31
C MET A 1 -9.02 -11.75 4.57
N ARG A 2 -9.78 -10.80 5.11
CA ARG A 2 -11.01 -10.28 4.48
C ARG A 2 -10.71 -8.92 3.84
N GLY A 3 -11.31 -8.67 2.67
CA GLY A 3 -11.32 -7.36 2.02
C GLY A 3 -12.76 -6.85 1.90
N LEU A 4 -13.02 -5.56 2.12
CA LEU A 4 -14.34 -4.98 1.79
C LEU A 4 -14.59 -5.06 0.29
N ILE A 5 -13.58 -4.66 -0.48
CA ILE A 5 -13.50 -4.90 -1.92
C ILE A 5 -12.41 -5.96 -2.13
N HIS A 6 -12.81 -7.10 -2.70
CA HIS A 6 -11.91 -8.23 -2.91
C HIS A 6 -11.78 -8.55 -4.39
N LEU A 7 -10.58 -8.35 -4.94
CA LEU A 7 -10.18 -8.90 -6.24
C LEU A 7 -9.66 -10.32 -5.99
N GLY A 8 -10.51 -11.31 -6.23
CA GLY A 8 -10.12 -12.72 -6.17
C GLY A 8 -9.57 -13.26 -7.51
N LEU A 9 -9.22 -14.54 -7.53
CA LEU A 9 -8.52 -15.27 -8.60
C LEU A 9 -9.08 -15.16 -10.03
N LYS A 10 -10.35 -14.76 -10.20
CA LYS A 10 -11.01 -14.62 -11.51
C LYS A 10 -11.26 -13.16 -11.91
N SER A 11 -10.80 -12.22 -11.11
CA SER A 11 -11.00 -10.79 -11.36
C SER A 11 -9.95 -10.32 -12.35
N GLU A 12 -10.37 -9.65 -13.42
CA GLU A 12 -9.45 -9.10 -14.41
C GLU A 12 -9.00 -7.69 -14.04
N ILE A 13 -9.93 -6.82 -13.64
CA ILE A 13 -9.61 -5.43 -13.32
C ILE A 13 -10.54 -4.85 -12.25
N LEU A 14 -9.96 -4.07 -11.33
CA LEU A 14 -10.68 -3.06 -10.55
C LEU A 14 -10.05 -1.70 -10.87
N ARG A 15 -10.88 -0.78 -11.37
CA ARG A 15 -10.51 0.63 -11.52
C ARG A 15 -11.39 1.48 -10.63
N LEU A 16 -10.78 2.26 -9.75
CA LEU A 16 -11.42 3.30 -8.97
C LEU A 16 -10.84 4.64 -9.41
N GLU A 17 -11.68 5.51 -9.94
CA GLU A 17 -11.28 6.81 -10.46
C GLU A 17 -12.19 7.90 -9.90
N GLN A 18 -11.61 9.05 -9.52
CA GLN A 18 -12.38 10.19 -9.00
C GLN A 18 -13.25 9.81 -7.80
N CYS A 19 -12.75 8.93 -6.94
CA CYS A 19 -13.48 8.40 -5.81
C CYS A 19 -12.96 8.94 -4.48
N LEU A 20 -13.88 9.03 -3.51
CA LEU A 20 -13.56 9.15 -2.10
C LEU A 20 -13.84 7.80 -1.42
N ILE A 21 -12.82 7.19 -0.82
CA ILE A 21 -12.99 6.04 0.07
C ILE A 21 -12.73 6.56 1.48
N SER A 22 -13.74 6.46 2.36
CA SER A 22 -13.67 6.94 3.73
C SER A 22 -14.50 6.05 4.65
N ASN A 23 -14.37 6.21 5.96
CA ASN A 23 -15.17 5.49 6.95
C ASN A 23 -15.03 3.95 6.84
N ILE A 24 -13.83 3.48 6.53
CA ILE A 24 -13.53 2.06 6.34
C ILE A 24 -13.69 1.31 7.68
N GLY A 25 -14.75 0.54 7.84
CA GLY A 25 -15.02 -0.34 9.01
C GLY A 25 -14.92 -1.83 8.65
N ILE A 26 -14.09 -2.60 9.35
CA ILE A 26 -13.64 -3.98 9.08
C ILE A 26 -13.31 -4.67 10.41
N GLU A 27 -14.29 -5.31 11.00
CA GLU A 27 -14.04 -6.14 12.17
C GLU A 27 -13.11 -7.31 11.80
N ASP A 28 -12.25 -7.73 12.73
CA ASP A 28 -11.37 -8.90 12.62
C ASP A 28 -10.31 -8.91 11.49
N LYS A 29 -9.30 -8.04 11.57
CA LYS A 29 -8.05 -8.07 10.75
C LYS A 29 -8.30 -8.24 9.25
N GLY A 30 -8.40 -7.13 8.52
CA GLY A 30 -8.60 -7.14 7.08
C GLY A 30 -8.21 -5.82 6.40
N SER A 31 -8.56 -5.69 5.12
CA SER A 31 -8.24 -4.52 4.31
C SER A 31 -9.45 -3.92 3.59
N ALA A 32 -9.40 -2.63 3.29
CA ALA A 32 -10.47 -1.99 2.51
C ALA A 32 -10.48 -2.58 1.10
N ILE A 33 -9.30 -2.70 0.52
CA ILE A 33 -9.08 -3.35 -0.76
C ILE A 33 -8.12 -4.51 -0.53
N LEU A 34 -8.55 -5.72 -0.86
CA LEU A 34 -7.71 -6.91 -0.90
C LEU A 34 -7.58 -7.35 -2.35
N MET A 35 -6.34 -7.37 -2.83
CA MET A 35 -6.00 -8.03 -4.09
C MET A 35 -5.28 -9.33 -3.77
N ASN A 36 -6.00 -10.44 -3.97
CA ASN A 36 -5.47 -11.79 -3.97
C ASN A 36 -5.64 -12.31 -5.39
N ASP A 37 -4.69 -11.88 -6.20
CA ASP A 37 -4.71 -11.74 -7.65
C ASP A 37 -5.08 -13.00 -8.43
N GLY A 38 -5.73 -12.78 -9.59
CA GLY A 38 -5.79 -13.73 -10.69
C GLY A 38 -4.75 -13.40 -11.75
N LEU A 39 -4.46 -14.37 -12.63
CA LEU A 39 -3.52 -14.17 -13.74
C LEU A 39 -3.93 -12.95 -14.58
N ASN A 40 -3.00 -12.01 -14.77
CA ASN A 40 -3.16 -10.73 -15.46
C ASN A 40 -4.14 -9.75 -14.80
N SER A 41 -4.44 -9.93 -13.52
CA SER A 41 -5.31 -8.99 -12.81
C SER A 41 -4.66 -7.62 -12.60
N LYS A 42 -5.49 -6.58 -12.60
CA LYS A 42 -5.05 -5.18 -12.47
C LYS A 42 -5.85 -4.42 -11.43
N LEU A 43 -5.15 -3.71 -10.55
CA LEU A 43 -5.74 -2.70 -9.67
C LEU A 43 -5.32 -1.30 -10.14
N GLU A 44 -6.28 -0.43 -10.39
CA GLU A 44 -6.06 0.96 -10.80
C GLU A 44 -6.74 1.92 -9.82
N LEU A 45 -5.97 2.81 -9.21
CA LEU A 45 -6.45 3.88 -8.34
C LEU A 45 -6.04 5.23 -8.91
N MET A 46 -7.02 6.01 -9.36
CA MET A 46 -6.80 7.19 -10.20
C MET A 46 -7.50 8.41 -9.64
N ASN A 47 -6.78 9.53 -9.49
CA ASN A 47 -7.37 10.83 -9.14
C ASN A 47 -8.34 10.77 -7.95
N GLY A 48 -7.93 10.10 -6.86
CA GLY A 48 -8.82 9.72 -5.76
C GLY A 48 -8.32 10.21 -4.41
N VAL A 49 -9.19 10.13 -3.41
CA VAL A 49 -8.85 10.39 -2.02
C VAL A 49 -9.24 9.16 -1.19
N ILE A 50 -8.30 8.69 -0.37
CA ILE A 50 -8.49 7.57 0.56
C ILE A 50 -8.21 8.11 1.97
N LEU A 51 -9.24 8.07 2.80
CA LEU A 51 -9.22 8.55 4.19
C LEU A 51 -9.39 7.37 5.14
N GLU A 52 -8.48 7.25 6.09
CA GLU A 52 -8.69 6.34 7.20
C GLU A 52 -9.73 6.91 8.17
N ALA A 53 -10.56 6.04 8.72
CA ALA A 53 -11.52 6.41 9.75
C ALA A 53 -10.84 6.30 11.12
N ILE A 54 -11.16 7.23 12.03
CA ILE A 54 -10.59 7.37 13.40
C ILE A 54 -10.75 6.09 14.28
N TYR A 55 -11.45 5.05 13.83
CA TYR A 55 -11.82 3.88 14.63
C TYR A 55 -11.53 2.55 13.93
N THR A 56 -10.25 2.20 13.74
CA THR A 56 -9.92 0.87 13.22
C THR A 56 -8.65 0.28 13.81
N SER A 57 -8.80 -0.68 14.72
CA SER A 57 -7.70 -1.53 15.19
C SER A 57 -7.19 -2.45 14.06
N LEU A 58 -5.87 -2.48 13.86
CA LEU A 58 -5.10 -3.45 13.08
C LEU A 58 -5.50 -3.59 11.59
N ARG A 59 -5.31 -2.53 10.79
CA ARG A 59 -5.74 -2.58 9.38
C ARG A 59 -4.74 -2.01 8.39
N ILE A 60 -4.61 -2.75 7.30
CA ILE A 60 -3.96 -2.31 6.07
C ILE A 60 -5.09 -1.85 5.16
N THR A 61 -5.10 -0.61 4.68
CA THR A 61 -6.19 -0.14 3.82
C THR A 61 -6.16 -0.82 2.45
N ILE A 62 -4.99 -0.90 1.82
CA ILE A 62 -4.82 -1.63 0.56
C ILE A 62 -3.78 -2.73 0.76
N GLN A 63 -4.22 -3.97 0.67
CA GLN A 63 -3.34 -5.13 0.75
C GLN A 63 -3.29 -5.85 -0.59
N ILE A 64 -2.09 -6.04 -1.11
CA ILE A 64 -1.84 -6.84 -2.30
C ILE A 64 -0.94 -8.02 -1.94
N ILE A 65 -1.40 -9.21 -2.31
CA ILE A 65 -0.66 -10.46 -2.20
C ILE A 65 -0.47 -10.97 -3.62
N ALA A 66 0.75 -10.89 -4.14
CA ALA A 66 1.08 -11.38 -5.48
C ALA A 66 1.23 -12.91 -5.47
N SER A 67 0.29 -13.59 -6.09
CA SER A 67 0.22 -15.05 -6.30
C SER A 67 0.28 -15.44 -7.79
N SER A 68 0.32 -14.45 -8.69
CA SER A 68 0.43 -14.60 -10.14
C SER A 68 1.01 -13.32 -10.77
N ASN A 69 1.13 -13.29 -12.12
CA ASN A 69 1.47 -12.06 -12.83
C ASN A 69 0.30 -11.08 -12.72
N CYS A 70 0.46 -10.00 -11.96
CA CYS A 70 -0.53 -8.94 -11.81
C CYS A 70 0.10 -7.55 -11.86
N SER A 71 -0.74 -6.52 -11.89
CA SER A 71 -0.27 -5.14 -11.93
C SER A 71 -1.08 -4.20 -11.04
N ILE A 72 -0.39 -3.18 -10.53
CA ILE A 72 -0.99 -2.08 -9.78
C ILE A 72 -0.58 -0.78 -10.45
N GLU A 73 -1.56 0.08 -10.67
CA GLU A 73 -1.37 1.46 -11.09
C GLU A 73 -2.02 2.40 -10.07
N VAL A 74 -1.23 3.28 -9.47
CA VAL A 74 -1.73 4.32 -8.56
C VAL A 74 -1.28 5.66 -9.10
N GLU A 75 -2.21 6.54 -9.43
CA GLU A 75 -1.89 7.85 -9.99
C GLU A 75 -2.78 8.95 -9.44
N LEU A 76 -2.18 10.06 -8.98
CA LEU A 76 -2.91 11.23 -8.46
C LEU A 76 -3.83 10.88 -7.28
N VAL A 77 -3.38 9.99 -6.38
CA VAL A 77 -4.15 9.58 -5.20
C VAL A 77 -3.63 10.25 -3.94
N ILE A 78 -4.54 10.76 -3.11
CA ILE A 78 -4.22 11.30 -1.80
C ILE A 78 -4.64 10.29 -0.73
N PHE A 79 -3.70 9.93 0.12
CA PHE A 79 -3.92 9.13 1.32
C PHE A 79 -3.78 10.05 2.53
N LYS A 80 -4.80 10.12 3.38
CA LYS A 80 -4.84 11.12 4.44
C LYS A 80 -5.37 10.57 5.76
N GLU A 81 -4.78 11.08 6.85
CA GLU A 81 -5.14 10.80 8.24
C GLU A 81 -4.98 9.33 8.63
N PHE A 82 -3.95 8.65 8.09
CA PHE A 82 -3.59 7.31 8.53
C PHE A 82 -2.88 7.36 9.89
N VAL A 83 -3.33 6.58 10.88
CA VAL A 83 -2.81 6.64 12.25
C VAL A 83 -2.24 5.29 12.68
N SER A 84 -1.01 5.35 13.18
CA SER A 84 -0.23 4.17 13.49
C SER A 84 -0.85 3.24 14.56
N ASP A 85 -0.95 1.94 14.25
CA ASP A 85 -1.27 0.87 15.20
C ASP A 85 -0.01 0.10 15.62
N VAL A 86 0.36 0.26 16.89
CA VAL A 86 1.54 -0.33 17.53
C VAL A 86 1.63 -1.87 17.44
N SER A 87 0.58 -2.55 17.02
CA SER A 87 0.54 -4.01 16.88
C SER A 87 0.82 -4.54 15.46
N LEU A 88 1.10 -3.68 14.47
CA LEU A 88 1.39 -4.07 13.07
C LEU A 88 2.87 -4.33 12.74
N ASN A 89 3.79 -4.29 13.71
CA ASN A 89 5.23 -4.56 13.50
C ASN A 89 5.84 -3.82 12.28
N ARG A 90 5.63 -2.50 12.18
CA ARG A 90 6.15 -1.59 11.12
C ARG A 90 5.64 -1.82 9.69
N LYS A 91 4.66 -2.69 9.48
CA LYS A 91 4.13 -3.02 8.16
C LYS A 91 3.08 -2.01 7.72
N GLY A 92 3.20 -1.52 6.49
CA GLY A 92 2.56 -0.27 6.12
C GLY A 92 1.04 -0.27 6.11
N GLU A 93 0.46 0.86 6.53
CA GLU A 93 -0.98 0.99 6.83
C GLU A 93 -1.81 1.41 5.62
N ALA A 94 -1.29 2.32 4.79
CA ALA A 94 -2.03 2.75 3.61
C ALA A 94 -1.94 1.70 2.51
N ILE A 95 -0.72 1.24 2.20
CA ILE A 95 -0.47 0.24 1.16
C ILE A 95 0.55 -0.79 1.64
N GLN A 96 0.17 -2.06 1.59
CA GLN A 96 1.07 -3.20 1.73
C GLN A 96 1.08 -4.04 0.46
N VAL A 97 2.28 -4.26 -0.10
CA VAL A 97 2.50 -5.16 -1.24
C VAL A 97 3.37 -6.32 -0.81
N ASN A 98 2.94 -7.55 -1.07
CA ASN A 98 3.71 -8.76 -0.83
C ASN A 98 4.06 -9.44 -2.16
N MET A 99 5.33 -9.36 -2.56
CA MET A 99 5.95 -9.95 -3.76
C MET A 99 6.88 -11.14 -3.44
N THR A 100 6.68 -11.76 -2.29
CA THR A 100 7.58 -12.81 -1.79
C THR A 100 7.46 -14.13 -2.56
N GLN A 101 6.35 -14.32 -3.28
CA GLN A 101 6.10 -15.49 -4.11
C GLN A 101 6.18 -15.16 -5.61
N PHE A 102 5.61 -14.02 -6.03
CA PHE A 102 5.53 -13.59 -7.43
C PHE A 102 5.94 -12.13 -7.60
N GLU A 103 6.46 -11.82 -8.79
CA GLU A 103 6.70 -10.46 -9.23
C GLU A 103 5.41 -9.80 -9.70
N LEU A 104 5.19 -8.58 -9.22
CA LEU A 104 4.10 -7.71 -9.61
C LEU A 104 4.65 -6.50 -10.37
N LYS A 105 3.93 -6.07 -11.42
CA LYS A 105 4.23 -4.80 -12.09
C LYS A 105 3.59 -3.66 -11.31
N LEU A 106 4.40 -2.83 -10.69
CA LEU A 106 3.95 -1.68 -9.91
C LEU A 106 4.27 -0.39 -10.66
N SER A 107 3.28 0.49 -10.80
CA SER A 107 3.49 1.87 -11.24
C SER A 107 2.72 2.82 -10.34
N VAL A 108 3.44 3.65 -9.61
CA VAL A 108 2.91 4.55 -8.60
C VAL A 108 3.46 5.94 -8.88
N LYS A 109 2.55 6.86 -9.18
CA LYS A 109 2.91 8.20 -9.64
C LYS A 109 2.09 9.25 -8.93
N ARG A 110 2.74 10.35 -8.53
CA ARG A 110 2.07 11.57 -8.06
C ARG A 110 1.03 11.31 -6.99
N PHE A 111 1.36 10.48 -6.01
CA PHE A 111 0.48 10.24 -4.88
C PHE A 111 1.04 10.94 -3.64
N LEU A 112 0.17 11.29 -2.70
CA LEU A 112 0.50 12.13 -1.57
C LEU A 112 -0.03 11.53 -0.26
N PHE A 113 0.84 11.35 0.74
CA PHE A 113 0.45 11.08 2.13
C PHE A 113 0.33 12.40 2.89
N ILE A 114 -0.81 12.68 3.55
CA ILE A 114 -1.04 13.94 4.29
C ILE A 114 -1.55 13.65 5.70
N GLY A 115 -0.85 14.18 6.71
CA GLY A 115 -1.29 14.08 8.10
C GLY A 115 -1.36 12.63 8.58
N ASN A 116 -0.49 11.78 8.02
CA ASN A 116 -0.33 10.41 8.43
C ASN A 116 0.73 10.35 9.52
N ASP A 117 0.46 9.58 10.57
CA ASP A 117 1.43 9.28 11.64
C ASP A 117 2.26 8.07 11.22
N ALA A 118 3.55 8.31 10.98
CA ALA A 118 4.51 7.28 10.65
C ALA A 118 5.49 7.00 11.82
N GLU A 119 5.30 7.57 13.03
CA GLU A 119 6.27 7.59 14.15
C GLU A 119 6.90 6.22 14.48
N SER A 120 6.25 5.11 14.14
CA SER A 120 6.82 3.76 14.23
C SER A 120 6.51 2.85 13.02
N TYR A 121 5.93 3.39 11.95
CA TYR A 121 5.30 2.66 10.86
C TYR A 121 5.54 3.30 9.49
N THR A 122 5.12 2.62 8.43
CA THR A 122 5.41 3.02 7.06
C THR A 122 4.09 3.26 6.34
N ASN A 123 3.99 4.26 5.47
CA ASN A 123 2.75 4.49 4.74
C ASN A 123 2.60 3.49 3.58
N PHE A 124 3.71 3.26 2.88
CA PHE A 124 3.82 2.29 1.81
C PHE A 124 4.93 1.29 2.12
N TYR A 125 4.54 0.01 2.21
CA TYR A 125 5.44 -1.10 2.45
C TYR A 125 5.43 -2.13 1.32
N ILE A 126 6.61 -2.62 0.92
CA ILE A 126 6.77 -3.71 -0.04
C ILE A 126 7.64 -4.83 0.54
N ALA A 127 7.15 -6.07 0.57
CA ALA A 127 7.94 -7.25 0.90
C ALA A 127 8.40 -7.98 -0.37
N TYR A 128 9.71 -8.17 -0.51
CA TYR A 128 10.34 -8.92 -1.59
C TYR A 128 10.88 -10.27 -1.13
N ARG A 129 11.04 -11.19 -2.07
CA ARG A 129 11.80 -12.43 -1.85
C ARG A 129 13.30 -12.21 -1.93
N ASN A 130 13.76 -11.35 -2.84
CA ASN A 130 15.17 -11.06 -3.08
C ASN A 130 15.36 -9.66 -3.67
N GLN A 131 16.61 -9.19 -3.69
CA GLN A 131 16.97 -7.84 -4.15
C GLN A 131 16.66 -7.59 -5.64
N GLN A 132 16.66 -8.63 -6.48
CA GLN A 132 16.43 -8.50 -7.92
C GLN A 132 14.99 -8.13 -8.26
N GLN A 133 14.04 -8.41 -7.37
CA GLN A 133 12.63 -8.05 -7.53
C GLN A 133 12.32 -6.58 -7.19
N ARG A 134 13.31 -5.84 -6.66
CA ARG A 134 13.09 -4.48 -6.19
C ARG A 134 12.53 -3.62 -7.33
N VAL A 135 11.41 -2.95 -7.08
CA VAL A 135 10.89 -2.01 -8.07
C VAL A 135 11.91 -0.92 -8.37
N SER A 136 12.01 -0.58 -9.64
CA SER A 136 12.79 0.58 -10.09
C SER A 136 12.20 1.86 -9.50
N TYR A 137 13.07 2.82 -9.18
CA TYR A 137 12.69 4.18 -8.78
C TYR A 137 11.76 4.86 -9.80
N GLU A 138 11.90 4.53 -11.09
CA GLU A 138 11.02 5.03 -12.15
C GLU A 138 9.56 4.59 -11.98
N SER A 139 9.31 3.60 -11.11
CA SER A 139 7.98 3.15 -10.74
C SER A 139 7.36 3.97 -9.62
N LEU A 140 8.09 4.89 -8.99
CA LEU A 140 7.70 5.67 -7.81
C LEU A 140 7.88 7.18 -8.04
N ILE A 141 7.32 7.73 -9.12
CA ILE A 141 7.60 9.12 -9.55
C ILE A 141 6.68 10.13 -8.85
N GLY A 142 7.26 11.13 -8.19
CA GLY A 142 6.49 12.25 -7.60
C GLY A 142 5.64 11.83 -6.40
N CYS A 143 6.03 10.77 -5.72
CA CYS A 143 5.44 10.33 -4.47
C CYS A 143 6.00 11.18 -3.33
N ARG A 144 5.17 11.58 -2.36
CA ARG A 144 5.64 12.38 -1.23
C ARG A 144 4.79 12.13 0.02
N ALA A 145 5.42 12.24 1.19
CA ALA A 145 4.75 12.35 2.48
C ALA A 145 4.88 13.77 3.05
N VAL A 146 3.76 14.34 3.49
CA VAL A 146 3.68 15.65 4.15
C VAL A 146 3.39 15.39 5.62
N THR A 147 4.46 15.39 6.40
CA THR A 147 4.49 15.00 7.81
C THR A 147 5.08 16.14 8.65
N GLY A 148 4.96 16.06 9.98
CA GLY A 148 5.41 17.12 10.88
C GLY A 148 6.93 17.14 11.07
N ILE A 149 7.59 16.00 10.86
CA ILE A 149 9.03 15.80 11.06
C ILE A 149 9.66 15.02 9.89
N THR A 150 10.94 15.26 9.63
CA THR A 150 11.69 14.67 8.51
C THR A 150 11.78 13.15 8.58
N ASP A 151 11.94 12.61 9.79
CA ASP A 151 12.08 11.15 9.98
C ASP A 151 10.83 10.40 9.51
N GLU A 152 9.63 10.98 9.70
CA GLU A 152 8.36 10.42 9.19
C GLU A 152 8.29 10.42 7.67
N GLN A 153 8.96 11.35 6.99
CA GLN A 153 9.03 11.37 5.53
C GLN A 153 9.87 10.20 5.02
N ASP A 154 11.03 9.96 5.64
CA ASP A 154 11.96 8.90 5.25
C ASP A 154 11.36 7.51 5.48
N ILE A 155 10.62 7.31 6.58
CA ILE A 155 9.99 6.03 6.91
C ILE A 155 8.64 5.81 6.22
N SER A 156 8.07 6.83 5.57
CA SER A 156 6.81 6.69 4.83
C SER A 156 6.88 5.67 3.70
N PHE A 157 8.09 5.38 3.22
CA PHE A 157 8.34 4.41 2.15
C PHE A 157 9.38 3.38 2.62
N CYS A 158 8.95 2.13 2.77
CA CYS A 158 9.79 1.08 3.29
C CYS A 158 9.64 -0.21 2.51
N PHE A 159 10.66 -1.06 2.57
CA PHE A 159 10.61 -2.41 2.05
C PHE A 159 11.40 -3.38 2.91
N GLU A 160 11.03 -4.65 2.83
CA GLU A 160 11.74 -5.76 3.46
C GLU A 160 12.09 -6.79 2.38
N ILE A 161 13.24 -7.45 2.54
CA ILE A 161 13.58 -8.66 1.79
C ILE A 161 13.53 -9.81 2.81
N ILE A 162 12.80 -10.89 2.52
CA ILE A 162 12.45 -11.98 3.49
C ILE A 162 13.59 -12.53 4.37
N ASN A 163 14.87 -12.32 4.00
CA ASN A 163 16.04 -12.79 4.74
C ASN A 163 17.01 -11.65 5.15
N GLU A 164 16.62 -10.39 4.98
CA GLU A 164 17.37 -9.20 5.36
C GLU A 164 16.52 -8.32 6.30
N THR A 165 17.14 -7.32 6.92
CA THR A 165 16.42 -6.34 7.75
C THR A 165 15.70 -5.29 6.91
N ASP A 166 14.68 -4.64 7.47
CA ASP A 166 13.95 -3.52 6.84
C ASP A 166 14.90 -2.45 6.28
N GLN A 167 14.57 -1.94 5.09
CA GLN A 167 15.27 -0.86 4.41
C GLN A 167 14.28 0.23 3.97
N TYR A 168 14.71 1.48 4.00
CA TYR A 168 13.90 2.63 3.59
C TYR A 168 14.17 2.98 2.12
N ILE A 169 13.12 3.36 1.39
CA ILE A 169 13.25 3.86 0.02
C ILE A 169 13.60 5.35 0.15
N ASN A 170 14.90 5.67 0.18
CA ASN A 170 15.32 7.08 0.11
C ASN A 170 14.84 7.71 -1.20
N GLU A 171 14.27 8.92 -1.11
CA GLU A 171 13.91 9.80 -2.24
C GLU A 171 15.13 10.25 -3.04
#